data_AF-A0A0L0FGG6-F1
#
_entry.id   AF-A0A0L0FGG6-F1
#
_cell.length_a   1.000
_cell.length_b   1.000
_cell.length_c   1.000
_cell.angle_alpha   90.00
_cell.angle_beta   90.00
_cell.angle_gamma   90.00
#
_symmetry.space_group_name_H-M   'P 1'
#
loop_
_entity.id
_entity.type
_entity.pdbx_description
1 polymer ?
#
loop_
_entity_poly.entity_id
_entity_poly.type
_entity_poly.pdbx_seq_one_letter_code
_entity_poly.pdbx_strand_id
1 'polypeptide(L)'
;MQEFCQTMYDVYTCLDTAYAQTLKNFHSFFDRGAVALALRSAPTREDFVLALQPRQFTVDGTVAEAEALLISHMTEYSKGLSAQLAKCKKLFVNLGLKDT
;
A
#
# COMPACT_ATOMS: atom_id res chain seq x y z
N MET A 1 0.31 1.93 -3.41
CA MET A 1 1.09 0.73 -3.85
C MET A 1 1.97 1.06 -5.03
N GLN A 2 1.47 1.80 -6.03
CA GLN A 2 2.31 2.30 -7.11
C GLN A 2 3.47 3.15 -6.58
N GLU A 3 3.27 3.94 -5.51
CA GLU A 3 4.32 4.75 -4.89
C GLU A 3 5.51 3.87 -4.44
N PHE A 4 5.25 2.77 -3.74
CA PHE A 4 6.30 1.86 -3.27
C PHE A 4 7.03 1.14 -4.41
N CYS A 5 6.31 0.75 -5.46
CA CYS A 5 6.85 0.02 -6.61
C CYS A 5 7.59 0.90 -7.63
N GLN A 6 7.29 2.20 -7.68
CA GLN A 6 7.81 3.11 -8.72
C GLN A 6 8.86 4.10 -8.19
N THR A 7 8.98 4.24 -6.86
CA THR A 7 9.86 5.24 -6.24
C THR A 7 10.75 4.63 -5.17
N MET A 8 11.93 5.22 -4.99
CA MET A 8 12.83 4.96 -3.85
C MET A 8 12.35 5.66 -2.56
N TYR A 9 11.07 6.02 -2.47
CA TYR A 9 10.53 6.68 -1.29
C TYR A 9 10.48 5.71 -0.10
N ASP A 10 10.63 6.29 1.08
CA ASP A 10 10.43 5.60 2.34
C ASP A 10 8.95 5.22 2.53
N VAL A 11 8.72 4.24 3.40
CA VAL A 11 7.38 3.67 3.63
C VAL A 11 6.41 4.72 4.18
N TYR A 12 6.88 5.65 5.02
CA TYR A 12 6.06 6.74 5.54
C TYR A 12 5.51 7.60 4.39
N THR A 13 6.37 8.05 3.48
CA THR A 13 5.98 8.88 2.33
C THR A 13 4.98 8.16 1.44
N CYS A 14 5.18 6.87 1.19
CA CYS A 14 4.23 6.05 0.44
C CYS A 14 2.85 5.95 1.13
N LEU A 15 2.83 5.74 2.44
CA LEU A 15 1.59 5.62 3.22
C LEU A 15 0.84 6.96 3.32
N ASP A 16 1.54 8.07 3.58
CA ASP A 16 0.93 9.40 3.68
C ASP A 16 0.31 9.83 2.34
N THR A 17 1.03 9.58 1.23
CA THR A 17 0.53 9.87 -0.13
C THR A 17 -0.72 9.05 -0.45
N ALA A 18 -0.67 7.74 -0.20
CA ALA A 18 -1.81 6.85 -0.46
C ALA A 18 -3.01 7.22 0.41
N TYR A 19 -2.79 7.55 1.69
CA TYR A 19 -3.84 7.99 2.61
C TYR A 19 -4.51 9.29 2.14
N ALA A 20 -3.71 10.27 1.71
CA ALA A 20 -4.20 11.55 1.23
C ALA A 20 -5.10 11.42 -0.01
N GLN A 21 -4.80 10.47 -0.90
CA GLN A 21 -5.57 10.23 -2.13
C GLN A 21 -6.79 9.33 -1.94
N THR A 22 -6.95 8.70 -0.77
CA THR A 22 -8.02 7.73 -0.51
C THR A 22 -8.83 8.11 0.72
N LEU A 23 -8.44 7.65 1.91
CA LEU A 23 -9.27 7.68 3.11
C LEU A 23 -9.35 9.06 3.77
N LYS A 24 -8.37 9.94 3.56
CA LYS A 24 -8.27 11.23 4.26
C LYS A 24 -9.54 12.08 4.12
N ASN A 25 -10.18 12.06 2.96
CA ASN A 25 -11.39 12.84 2.68
C ASN A 25 -12.63 12.29 3.39
N PHE A 26 -12.59 11.05 3.89
CA PHE A 26 -13.71 10.37 4.55
C PHE A 26 -13.53 10.29 6.07
N HIS A 27 -12.32 10.56 6.56
CA HIS A 27 -11.98 10.54 7.98
C HIS A 27 -12.29 11.87 8.66
N SER A 28 -12.87 11.80 9.85
CA SER A 28 -13.05 12.96 10.74
C SER A 28 -11.70 13.49 11.22
N PHE A 29 -11.71 14.64 11.90
CA PHE A 29 -10.50 15.19 12.51
C PHE A 29 -9.81 14.19 13.46
N PHE A 30 -10.59 13.47 14.27
CA PHE A 30 -10.07 12.49 15.22
C PHE A 30 -9.47 11.27 14.51
N ASP A 31 -10.13 10.76 13.48
CA ASP A 31 -9.63 9.62 12.70
C ASP A 31 -8.33 9.98 11.96
N ARG A 32 -8.24 11.21 11.44
CA ARG A 32 -6.98 11.73 10.85
C ARG A 32 -5.85 11.79 11.88
N GLY A 33 -6.16 12.16 13.12
CA GLY A 33 -5.21 12.14 14.24
C GLY A 33 -4.70 10.73 14.54
N ALA A 34 -5.59 9.73 14.59
CA ALA A 34 -5.21 8.34 14.79
C ALA A 34 -4.31 7.81 13.66
N VAL A 35 -4.65 8.10 12.40
CA VAL A 35 -3.80 7.72 11.26
C VAL A 35 -2.44 8.42 11.31
N ALA A 36 -2.37 9.70 11.69
CA ALA A 36 -1.10 10.41 11.83
C ALA A 36 -0.18 9.76 12.89
N LEU A 37 -0.75 9.24 13.99
CA LEU A 37 0.00 8.48 14.98
C LEU A 37 0.48 7.13 14.42
N ALA A 38 -0.36 6.43 13.66
CA ALA A 38 0.03 5.20 12.99
C ALA A 38 1.16 5.42 11.98
N LEU A 39 1.09 6.50 11.18
CA LEU A 39 2.13 6.86 10.21
C LEU A 39 3.49 7.10 10.88
N ARG A 40 3.53 7.74 12.06
CA ARG A 40 4.78 7.94 12.82
C ARG A 40 5.46 6.62 13.24
N SER A 41 4.71 5.53 13.25
CA SER A 41 5.20 4.19 13.57
C SER A 41 5.48 3.37 12.30
N ALA A 42 5.53 4.01 11.12
CA ALA A 42 5.84 3.33 9.87
C ALA A 42 7.24 2.68 9.96
N PRO A 43 7.37 1.43 9.49
CA PRO A 43 8.65 0.74 9.48
C PRO A 43 9.63 1.38 8.51
N THR A 44 10.91 1.06 8.65
CA THR A 44 11.86 1.32 7.58
C THR A 44 11.50 0.49 6.34
N ARG A 45 12.02 0.88 5.17
CA ARG A 45 11.82 0.13 3.93
C ARG A 45 12.38 -1.29 4.01
N GLU A 46 13.54 -1.45 4.65
CA GLU A 46 14.16 -2.74 4.89
C GLU A 46 13.29 -3.63 5.80
N ASP A 47 12.86 -3.11 6.96
CA ASP A 47 11.99 -3.86 7.87
C ASP A 47 10.68 -4.27 7.21
N PHE A 48 10.12 -3.39 6.37
CA PHE A 48 8.91 -3.68 5.61
C PHE A 48 9.11 -4.81 4.59
N VAL A 49 10.23 -4.79 3.85
CA VAL A 49 10.58 -5.85 2.89
C VAL A 49 10.77 -7.17 3.63
N LEU A 50 11.56 -7.18 4.70
CA LEU A 50 11.84 -8.37 5.51
C LEU A 50 10.56 -8.97 6.11
N ALA A 51 9.62 -8.14 6.57
CA ALA A 51 8.35 -8.60 7.13
C ALA A 51 7.44 -9.29 6.11
N LEU A 52 7.62 -9.03 4.81
CA LEU A 52 6.82 -9.59 3.72
C LEU A 52 7.51 -10.74 2.99
N GLN A 53 8.74 -11.08 3.37
CA GLN A 53 9.45 -12.21 2.79
C GLN A 53 8.75 -13.54 3.12
N PRO A 54 8.60 -14.46 2.16
CA PRO A 54 8.16 -15.82 2.45
C PRO A 54 9.14 -16.48 3.42
N ARG A 55 8.65 -17.27 4.38
CA ARG A 55 9.46 -18.01 5.37
C ARG A 55 10.60 -18.86 4.76
N GLN A 56 10.51 -19.18 3.46
CA GLN A 56 11.47 -19.99 2.71
C GLN A 56 12.62 -19.20 2.05
N PHE A 57 12.67 -17.87 2.16
CA PHE A 57 13.77 -17.06 1.60
C PHE A 57 15.09 -17.13 2.41
N THR A 58 15.25 -18.16 3.24
CA THR A 58 16.18 -18.18 4.38
C THR A 58 17.54 -18.82 4.11
N VAL A 59 18.00 -18.93 2.86
CA VAL A 59 19.31 -19.56 2.63
C VAL A 59 20.39 -18.63 2.05
N ASP A 60 20.13 -17.79 1.03
CA ASP A 60 21.22 -16.98 0.44
C ASP A 60 20.81 -15.61 -0.15
N GLY A 61 19.55 -15.18 -0.01
CA GLY A 61 19.04 -13.97 -0.68
C GLY A 61 19.38 -12.67 0.06
N THR A 62 19.83 -11.65 -0.67
CA THR A 62 20.03 -10.29 -0.12
C THR A 62 18.69 -9.56 0.04
N VAL A 63 18.63 -8.54 0.91
CA VAL A 63 17.45 -7.67 1.06
C VAL A 63 17.03 -7.06 -0.28
N ALA A 64 17.99 -6.70 -1.13
CA ALA A 64 17.75 -6.13 -2.45
C ALA A 64 17.05 -7.11 -3.41
N GLU A 65 17.43 -8.39 -3.40
CA GLU A 65 16.79 -9.41 -4.23
C GLU A 65 15.36 -9.69 -3.77
N ALA A 66 15.16 -9.76 -2.45
CA ALA A 66 13.83 -9.90 -1.88
C ALA A 66 12.94 -8.69 -2.16
N GLU A 67 13.50 -7.49 -2.11
CA GLU A 67 12.80 -6.27 -2.47
C GLU A 67 12.40 -6.28 -3.96
N ALA A 68 13.30 -6.66 -4.86
CA ALA A 68 12.99 -6.76 -6.28
C ALA A 68 11.86 -7.77 -6.56
N LEU A 69 11.88 -8.93 -5.89
CA LEU A 69 10.81 -9.92 -5.98
C LEU A 69 9.49 -9.37 -5.42
N LEU A 70 9.53 -8.70 -4.26
CA LEU A 70 8.37 -8.08 -3.66
C LEU A 70 7.75 -7.02 -4.59
N ILE A 71 8.57 -6.16 -5.19
CA ILE A 71 8.11 -5.15 -6.16
C ILE A 71 7.43 -5.81 -7.36
N SER A 72 8.02 -6.90 -7.89
CA SER A 72 7.43 -7.67 -9.00
C SER A 72 6.04 -8.20 -8.63
N HIS A 73 5.92 -8.90 -7.49
CA HIS A 73 4.64 -9.45 -7.01
C HIS A 73 3.61 -8.35 -6.70
N MET A 74 4.01 -7.27 -6.05
CA MET A 74 3.12 -6.14 -5.75
C MET A 74 2.64 -5.45 -7.04
N THR A 75 3.50 -5.36 -8.05
CA THR A 75 3.14 -4.80 -9.35
C THR A 75 2.08 -5.67 -10.04
N GLU A 76 2.27 -6.99 -10.08
CA GLU A 76 1.28 -7.91 -10.63
C GLU A 76 -0.05 -7.86 -9.85
N TYR A 77 0.02 -7.97 -8.52
CA TYR A 77 -1.14 -7.91 -7.65
C TYR A 77 -1.92 -6.59 -7.83
N SER A 78 -1.24 -5.45 -7.92
CA SER A 78 -1.88 -4.15 -8.10
C SER A 78 -2.67 -4.05 -9.41
N LYS A 79 -2.21 -4.67 -10.50
CA LYS A 79 -2.95 -4.72 -11.78
C LYS A 79 -4.25 -5.49 -11.62
N GLY A 80 -4.20 -6.66 -10.99
CA GLY A 80 -5.37 -7.48 -10.70
C GLY A 80 -6.37 -6.76 -9.78
N LEU A 81 -5.88 -6.17 -8.69
CA LEU A 81 -6.71 -5.44 -7.73
C LEU A 81 -7.40 -4.23 -8.36
N SER A 82 -6.69 -3.46 -9.19
CA SER A 82 -7.24 -2.29 -9.88
C SER A 82 -8.43 -2.65 -10.77
N ALA A 83 -8.35 -3.78 -11.48
CA ALA A 83 -9.46 -4.28 -12.29
C ALA A 83 -10.69 -4.65 -11.45
N GLN A 84 -10.50 -5.22 -10.26
CA GLN A 84 -11.62 -5.54 -9.36
C GLN A 84 -12.21 -4.30 -8.71
N LEU A 85 -11.36 -3.37 -8.25
CA LEU A 85 -11.82 -2.09 -7.68
C LEU A 85 -12.66 -1.30 -8.69
N ALA A 86 -12.27 -1.29 -9.97
CA ALA A 86 -13.07 -0.66 -11.02
C ALA A 86 -14.48 -1.28 -11.18
N LYS A 87 -14.62 -2.60 -10.97
CA LYS A 87 -15.92 -3.27 -10.98
C LYS A 87 -16.74 -2.89 -9.75
N CYS A 88 -16.12 -2.87 -8.57
CA CYS A 88 -16.78 -2.46 -7.32
C CYS A 88 -17.28 -1.01 -7.42
N LYS A 89 -16.47 -0.09 -7.94
CA LYS A 89 -16.87 1.31 -8.17
C LYS A 89 -18.10 1.41 -9.08
N LYS A 90 -18.09 0.70 -10.21
CA LYS A 90 -19.25 0.64 -11.11
C LYS A 90 -20.50 0.11 -10.40
N LEU A 91 -20.35 -0.93 -9.59
CA LEU A 91 -21.46 -1.49 -8.82
C LEU A 91 -22.03 -0.47 -7.82
N PHE A 92 -21.17 0.24 -7.07
CA PHE A 92 -21.60 1.24 -6.10
C PHE A 92 -22.37 2.37 -6.78
N VAL A 93 -21.84 2.89 -7.90
CA VAL A 93 -22.52 3.91 -8.72
C VAL A 93 -23.88 3.42 -9.22
N ASN A 94 -23.96 2.19 -9.74
CA ASN A 94 -25.21 1.62 -10.24
C ASN A 94 -26.27 1.42 -9.14
N LEU A 95 -25.84 1.20 -7.90
CA LEU A 95 -26.72 1.09 -6.73
C LEU A 95 -27.08 2.46 -6.14
N GLY A 96 -26.63 3.56 -6.73
CA GLY A 96 -26.83 4.92 -6.20
C GLY A 96 -26.06 5.19 -4.90
N LEU A 97 -25.09 4.33 -4.56
CA LEU A 97 -24.19 4.56 -3.45
C LEU A 97 -23.12 5.56 -3.90
N LYS A 98 -22.81 6.53 -3.04
CA LYS A 98 -21.72 7.46 -3.33
C LYS A 98 -20.43 6.67 -3.51
N ASP A 99 -19.69 6.99 -4.57
CA ASP A 99 -18.29 6.63 -4.69
C ASP A 99 -17.58 7.39 -3.55
N THR A 100 -17.29 6.68 -2.46
CA THR A 100 -16.36 7.14 -1.43
C THR A 100 -14.96 6.83 -1.92
#